data_AF-R7SJD6-F1
#
_entry.id   AF-R7SJD6-F1
#
_cell.length_a   1.000
_cell.length_b   1.000
_cell.length_c   1.000
_cell.angle_alpha   90.00
_cell.angle_beta   90.00
_cell.angle_gamma   90.00
#
_symmetry.space_group_name_H-M   'P 1'
#
loop_
_entity.id
_entity.type
_entity.pdbx_description
1 polymer ?
#
loop_
_entity_poly.entity_id
_entity_poly.type
_entity_poly.pdbx_seq_one_letter_code
_entity_poly.pdbx_strand_id
1 'polypeptide(L)'
;MVMPYLRRFNSPDFGTIDEVMDFIRQSLDGLRFLHDCRVAHRDIAAANVMMDSRSLYPEGHHPVRIDYAPDGIVDARPLSRSECNVRYYYIDFGLSTLFEEGKPPLVLGRTGRDKEIPELSNEVPYDAYRADVFALGNLYYKEFISRYHGLELIQPLVSMMKWKDPAQRPTADAAYHIFESIYSRTDETLLRWRLRSRTESAPERVVYDTVAAAREGIYQLRRLMS
;
A
#
# COMPACT_ATOMS: atom_id res chain seq x y z
N MET A 1 11.32 15.38 -17.19
CA MET A 1 11.07 14.06 -16.55
C MET A 1 10.03 13.35 -17.40
N VAL A 2 10.31 12.14 -17.88
CA VAL A 2 9.31 11.28 -18.54
C VAL A 2 8.85 10.30 -17.48
N MET A 3 7.62 10.44 -16.97
CA MET A 3 7.06 9.41 -16.10
C MET A 3 6.65 8.21 -16.95
N PRO A 4 6.95 6.97 -16.51
CA PRO A 4 6.33 5.79 -17.11
C PRO A 4 4.81 5.89 -17.00
N TYR A 5 4.11 5.21 -17.90
CA TYR A 5 2.66 5.09 -17.79
C TYR A 5 2.33 4.21 -16.57
N LEU A 6 1.81 4.84 -15.52
CA LEU A 6 1.50 4.18 -14.26
C LEU A 6 -0.01 3.94 -14.12
N ARG A 7 -0.35 2.90 -13.39
CA ARG A 7 -1.74 2.54 -13.02
C ARG A 7 -1.95 2.75 -11.52
N ARG A 8 -3.20 2.93 -11.09
CA ARG A 8 -3.54 2.97 -9.66
C ARG A 8 -3.03 1.71 -8.96
N PHE A 9 -2.45 1.88 -7.77
CA PHE A 9 -1.80 0.78 -7.05
C PHE A 9 -2.73 -0.39 -6.73
N ASN A 10 -4.04 -0.14 -6.60
CA ASN A 10 -5.08 -1.13 -6.30
C ASN A 10 -5.89 -1.55 -7.53
N SER A 11 -5.37 -1.35 -8.75
CA SER A 11 -6.04 -1.81 -9.98
C SER A 11 -5.05 -2.58 -10.87
N PRO A 12 -5.15 -3.91 -11.01
CA PRO A 12 -6.22 -4.78 -10.47
C PRO A 12 -6.16 -4.89 -8.93
N ASP A 13 -7.22 -5.43 -8.33
CA ASP A 13 -7.26 -5.64 -6.87
C ASP A 13 -6.13 -6.56 -6.40
N PHE A 14 -5.81 -6.48 -5.11
CA PHE A 14 -4.90 -7.41 -4.44
C PHE A 14 -5.58 -8.76 -4.24
N GLY A 15 -4.83 -9.85 -4.41
CA GLY A 15 -5.33 -11.22 -4.35
C GLY A 15 -4.92 -11.99 -3.09
N THR A 16 -3.77 -11.68 -2.49
CA THR A 16 -3.24 -12.39 -1.30
C THR A 16 -2.81 -11.44 -0.20
N ILE A 17 -2.64 -11.99 1.02
CA ILE A 17 -2.09 -11.23 2.14
C ILE A 17 -0.67 -10.75 1.81
N ASP A 18 0.15 -11.60 1.18
CA ASP A 18 1.53 -11.26 0.80
C ASP A 18 1.60 -10.06 -0.15
N GLU A 19 0.68 -9.96 -1.12
CA GLU A 19 0.65 -8.80 -2.03
C GLU A 19 0.36 -7.48 -1.30
N VAL A 20 -0.45 -7.52 -0.24
CA VAL A 20 -0.69 -6.35 0.64
C VAL A 20 0.54 -6.05 1.48
N MET A 21 1.19 -7.09 2.02
CA MET A 21 2.39 -6.93 2.83
C MET A 21 3.54 -6.35 1.99
N ASP A 22 3.74 -6.81 0.75
CA ASP A 22 4.73 -6.24 -0.17
C ASP A 22 4.44 -4.76 -0.47
N PHE A 23 3.17 -4.39 -0.72
CA PHE A 23 2.80 -3.00 -0.88
C PHE A 23 3.14 -2.14 0.35
N ILE A 24 2.77 -2.61 1.56
CA ILE A 24 3.05 -1.90 2.82
C ILE A 24 4.56 -1.75 3.01
N ARG A 25 5.33 -2.80 2.73
CA ARG A 25 6.79 -2.79 2.80
C ARG A 25 7.40 -1.73 1.90
N GLN A 26 7.06 -1.75 0.60
CA GLN A 26 7.58 -0.82 -0.40
C GLN A 26 7.18 0.63 -0.11
N SER A 27 5.95 0.87 0.35
CA SER A 27 5.48 2.22 0.66
C SER A 27 6.05 2.77 1.98
N LEU A 28 6.26 1.94 3.00
CA LEU A 28 7.02 2.35 4.19
C LEU A 28 8.48 2.68 3.87
N ASP A 29 9.15 1.84 3.06
CA ASP A 29 10.52 2.09 2.62
C ASP A 29 10.63 3.37 1.79
N GLY A 30 9.68 3.58 0.87
CA GLY A 30 9.58 4.83 0.10
C GLY A 30 9.36 6.06 0.98
N LEU A 31 8.52 5.96 2.01
CA LEU A 31 8.28 7.07 2.92
C LEU A 31 9.50 7.38 3.78
N ARG A 32 10.15 6.34 4.30
CA ARG A 32 11.43 6.44 5.03
C ARG A 32 12.46 7.16 4.16
N PHE A 33 12.63 6.73 2.91
CA PHE A 33 13.56 7.35 1.97
C PHE A 33 13.27 8.85 1.75
N LEU A 34 11.99 9.22 1.57
CA LEU A 34 11.60 10.62 1.45
C LEU A 34 12.01 11.42 2.69
N HIS A 35 11.73 10.91 3.88
CA HIS A 35 12.08 11.57 5.14
C HIS A 35 13.59 11.68 5.34
N ASP A 36 14.37 10.66 4.96
CA ASP A 36 15.84 10.67 4.97
C ASP A 36 16.41 11.72 4.01
N CYS A 37 15.74 11.93 2.87
CA CYS A 37 16.03 13.00 1.91
C CYS A 37 15.51 14.38 2.33
N ARG A 38 14.95 14.50 3.55
CA ARG A 38 14.33 15.71 4.10
C ARG A 38 13.12 16.20 3.31
N VAL A 39 12.36 15.29 2.72
CA VAL A 39 11.15 15.60 1.96
C VAL A 39 9.93 15.07 2.71
N ALA A 40 8.98 15.96 3.03
CA ALA A 40 7.63 15.54 3.41
C ALA A 40 6.72 15.58 2.18
N HIS A 41 5.95 14.53 1.94
CA HIS A 41 5.06 14.44 0.79
C HIS A 41 3.83 15.34 0.97
N ARG A 42 3.23 15.32 2.16
CA ARG A 42 2.07 16.13 2.60
C ARG A 42 0.75 15.87 1.87
N ASP A 43 0.70 14.89 0.98
CA ASP A 43 -0.50 14.52 0.23
C ASP A 43 -0.63 13.01 -0.02
N ILE A 44 -0.17 12.19 0.94
CA ILE A 44 -0.26 10.73 0.82
C ILE A 44 -1.73 10.31 0.91
N ALA A 45 -2.24 9.73 -0.18
CA ALA A 45 -3.57 9.17 -0.29
C ALA A 45 -3.60 8.16 -1.45
N ALA A 46 -4.64 7.31 -1.50
CA ALA A 46 -4.79 6.30 -2.55
C ALA A 46 -4.67 6.85 -3.99
N ALA A 47 -5.11 8.08 -4.22
CA ALA A 47 -5.02 8.74 -5.54
C ALA A 47 -3.58 9.11 -5.95
N ASN A 48 -2.67 9.26 -4.99
CA ASN A 48 -1.28 9.66 -5.19
C ASN A 48 -0.30 8.50 -5.00
N VAL A 49 -0.81 7.26 -4.97
CA VAL A 49 0.01 6.05 -5.00
C VAL A 49 -0.33 5.27 -6.26
N MET A 50 0.70 5.03 -7.06
CA MET A 50 0.59 4.37 -8.35
C MET A 50 1.53 3.18 -8.41
N MET A 51 1.43 2.37 -9.46
CA MET A 51 2.33 1.27 -9.72
C MET A 51 2.69 1.16 -11.20
N ASP A 52 3.85 0.58 -11.45
CA ASP A 52 4.20 0.07 -12.78
C ASP A 52 3.50 -1.27 -13.01
N SER A 53 2.49 -1.27 -13.88
CA SER A 53 1.67 -2.44 -14.17
C SER A 53 2.17 -3.28 -15.34
N ARG A 54 3.31 -2.93 -15.97
CA ARG A 54 3.78 -3.63 -17.18
C ARG A 54 4.02 -5.12 -16.96
N SER A 55 4.54 -5.50 -15.79
CA SER A 55 4.72 -6.92 -15.45
C SER A 55 3.40 -7.68 -15.28
N LEU A 56 2.34 -6.99 -14.84
CA LEU A 56 1.02 -7.60 -14.67
C LEU A 56 0.31 -7.84 -16.01
N TYR A 57 0.68 -7.08 -17.04
CA TYR A 57 0.09 -7.16 -18.37
C TYR A 57 1.18 -7.34 -19.43
N PRO A 58 1.73 -8.57 -19.60
CA PRO A 58 2.79 -8.84 -20.59
C PRO A 58 2.39 -8.46 -22.01
N GLU A 59 1.12 -8.69 -22.36
CA GLU A 59 0.53 -8.32 -23.66
C GLU A 59 0.06 -6.84 -23.72
N GLY A 60 0.28 -6.08 -22.65
CA GLY A 60 -0.21 -4.72 -22.48
C GLY A 60 -1.69 -4.63 -22.13
N HIS A 61 -2.17 -3.40 -21.99
CA HIS A 61 -3.58 -3.08 -21.79
C HIS A 61 -3.92 -1.74 -22.45
N HIS A 62 -5.19 -1.49 -22.74
CA HIS A 62 -5.62 -0.25 -23.38
C HIS A 62 -5.38 0.96 -22.46
N PRO A 63 -4.89 2.10 -22.98
CA PRO A 63 -4.50 3.26 -22.16
C PRO A 63 -5.66 4.06 -21.54
N VAL A 64 -6.92 3.73 -21.89
CA VAL A 64 -8.14 4.49 -21.52
C VAL A 64 -9.14 3.51 -20.94
N ARG A 65 -9.46 2.45 -21.69
CA ARG A 65 -10.22 1.30 -21.20
C ARG A 65 -9.29 0.34 -20.47
N ILE A 66 -8.75 0.77 -19.33
CA ILE A 66 -7.62 0.08 -18.66
C ILE A 66 -7.87 -1.39 -18.32
N ASP A 67 -9.12 -1.85 -18.28
CA ASP A 67 -9.48 -3.25 -18.04
C ASP A 67 -9.56 -4.09 -19.32
N TYR A 68 -9.15 -3.55 -20.47
CA TYR A 68 -9.20 -4.21 -21.78
C TYR A 68 -7.79 -4.42 -22.34
N ALA A 69 -7.65 -5.45 -23.18
CA ALA A 69 -6.46 -5.68 -24.00
C ALA A 69 -6.17 -4.46 -24.90
N PRO A 70 -4.98 -4.34 -25.51
CA PRO A 70 -4.62 -3.15 -26.30
C PRO A 70 -5.60 -2.79 -27.42
N ASP A 71 -6.33 -3.77 -27.96
CA ASP A 71 -7.35 -3.58 -28.99
C ASP A 71 -8.66 -2.93 -28.46
N GLY A 72 -8.87 -2.91 -27.14
CA GLY A 72 -10.06 -2.39 -26.50
C GLY A 72 -11.32 -3.26 -26.69
N ILE A 73 -11.17 -4.49 -27.17
CA ILE A 73 -12.29 -5.39 -27.50
C ILE A 73 -12.51 -6.40 -26.38
N VAL A 74 -11.45 -7.08 -25.96
CA VAL A 74 -11.52 -8.15 -24.94
C VAL A 74 -10.95 -7.68 -23.61
N ASP A 75 -11.43 -8.28 -22.52
CA ASP A 75 -10.92 -7.98 -21.17
C ASP A 75 -9.45 -8.36 -21.04
N ALA A 76 -8.65 -7.46 -20.47
CA ALA A 76 -7.28 -7.76 -20.10
C ALA A 76 -7.27 -8.73 -18.91
N ARG A 77 -6.35 -9.70 -18.95
CA ARG A 77 -6.17 -10.68 -17.87
C ARG A 77 -4.84 -10.42 -17.17
N PRO A 78 -4.83 -9.74 -16.02
CA PRO A 78 -3.60 -9.52 -15.29
C PRO A 78 -3.05 -10.82 -14.71
N LEU A 79 -1.73 -10.92 -14.65
CA LEU A 79 -1.05 -11.91 -13.81
C LEU A 79 -1.25 -11.59 -12.33
N SER A 80 -1.05 -12.58 -11.45
CA SER A 80 -1.02 -12.34 -10.01
C SER A 80 0.19 -11.48 -9.66
N ARG A 81 0.01 -10.52 -8.73
CA ARG A 81 1.13 -9.68 -8.29
C ARG A 81 2.21 -10.51 -7.61
N SER A 82 1.83 -11.60 -6.95
CA SER A 82 2.76 -12.57 -6.34
C SER A 82 3.72 -13.23 -7.35
N GLU A 83 3.38 -13.23 -8.65
CA GLU A 83 4.21 -13.78 -9.73
C GLU A 83 5.02 -12.70 -10.45
N CYS A 84 4.90 -11.44 -10.04
CA CYS A 84 5.42 -10.27 -10.74
C CYS A 84 6.22 -9.37 -9.80
N ASN A 85 7.24 -8.70 -10.32
CA ASN A 85 7.94 -7.64 -9.58
C ASN A 85 7.22 -6.29 -9.77
N VAL A 86 6.15 -6.07 -9.00
CA VAL A 86 5.38 -4.82 -9.05
C VAL A 86 6.10 -3.73 -8.25
N ARG A 87 6.27 -2.55 -8.83
CA ARG A 87 6.87 -1.38 -8.16
C ARG A 87 5.83 -0.32 -7.90
N TYR A 88 5.76 0.15 -6.66
CA TYR A 88 4.86 1.22 -6.23
C TYR A 88 5.58 2.56 -6.13
N TYR A 89 4.85 3.63 -6.41
CA TYR A 89 5.39 4.98 -6.48
C TYR A 89 4.45 5.97 -5.80
N TYR A 90 5.03 6.83 -4.95
CA TYR A 90 4.42 8.10 -4.61
C TYR A 90 4.51 9.04 -5.81
N ILE A 91 3.40 9.70 -6.12
CA ILE A 91 3.31 10.70 -7.19
C ILE A 91 2.70 11.99 -6.64
N ASP A 92 2.72 13.04 -7.46
CA ASP A 92 2.13 14.34 -7.13
C ASP A 92 2.78 15.00 -5.90
N PHE A 93 4.00 15.48 -6.11
CA PHE A 93 4.77 16.22 -5.10
C PHE A 93 4.40 17.72 -5.06
N GLY A 94 3.23 18.11 -5.60
CA GLY A 94 2.81 19.51 -5.69
C GLY A 94 2.62 20.21 -4.33
N LEU A 95 2.40 19.43 -3.27
CA LEU A 95 2.30 19.92 -1.89
C LEU A 95 3.53 19.61 -1.03
N SER A 96 4.54 18.98 -1.58
CA SER A 96 5.69 18.51 -0.82
C SER A 96 6.59 19.65 -0.35
N THR A 97 7.30 19.41 0.74
CA THR A 97 8.27 20.35 1.29
C THR A 97 9.62 19.68 1.40
N LEU A 98 10.65 20.29 0.82
CA LEU A 98 12.05 19.97 1.09
C LEU A 98 12.53 20.85 2.25
N PHE A 99 13.02 20.22 3.32
CA PHE A 99 13.56 20.92 4.48
C PHE A 99 15.07 21.09 4.36
N GLU A 100 15.55 22.24 4.82
CA GLU A 100 16.98 22.47 5.01
C GLU A 100 17.54 21.52 6.08
N GLU A 101 18.81 21.17 5.93
CA GLU A 101 19.50 20.31 6.88
C GLU A 101 19.54 20.93 8.28
N GLY A 102 19.19 20.13 9.29
CA GLY A 102 19.12 20.58 10.69
C GLY A 102 17.90 21.43 11.06
N LYS A 103 17.00 21.76 10.12
CA LYS A 103 15.74 22.43 10.44
C LYS A 103 14.66 21.43 10.86
N PRO A 104 13.78 21.80 11.81
CA PRO A 104 12.67 20.93 12.18
C PRO A 104 11.66 20.86 11.02
N PRO A 105 11.01 19.70 10.78
CA PRO A 105 10.11 19.48 9.65
C PRO A 105 8.72 20.09 9.86
N LEU A 106 8.66 21.36 10.29
CA LEU A 106 7.43 22.04 10.66
C LEU A 106 6.81 22.75 9.47
N VAL A 107 5.49 22.58 9.29
CA VAL A 107 4.72 23.21 8.21
C VAL A 107 3.39 23.76 8.72
N LEU A 108 2.82 24.66 7.93
CA LEU A 108 1.43 25.11 8.03
C LEU A 108 0.64 24.57 6.83
N GLY A 109 -0.68 24.52 6.96
CA GLY A 109 -1.60 24.24 5.89
C GLY A 109 -2.51 23.06 6.17
N ARG A 110 -3.70 23.09 5.54
CA ARG A 110 -4.71 22.01 5.59
C ARG A 110 -5.05 21.50 4.18
N THR A 111 -4.16 21.66 3.21
CA THR A 111 -4.45 21.48 1.78
C THR A 111 -4.45 20.02 1.33
N GLY A 112 -3.65 19.14 1.95
CA GLY A 112 -3.57 17.71 1.62
C GLY A 112 -4.92 16.98 1.67
N ARG A 113 -5.06 15.91 0.88
CA ARG A 113 -6.29 15.13 0.66
C ARG A 113 -6.81 14.49 1.93
N ASP A 114 -5.93 13.99 2.79
CA ASP A 114 -6.34 13.40 4.05
C ASP A 114 -6.66 14.48 5.10
N LYS A 115 -7.95 14.79 5.24
CA LYS A 115 -8.43 15.76 6.23
C LYS A 115 -8.58 15.18 7.64
N GLU A 116 -8.32 13.88 7.83
CA GLU A 116 -8.42 13.21 9.14
C GLU A 116 -7.15 13.37 9.98
N ILE A 117 -6.07 13.91 9.41
CA ILE A 117 -4.83 14.24 10.15
C ILE A 117 -5.18 15.27 11.24
N PRO A 118 -5.06 14.91 12.54
CA PRO A 118 -5.58 15.71 13.65
C PRO A 118 -4.93 17.09 13.81
N GLU A 119 -3.64 17.20 13.51
CA GLU A 119 -2.83 18.38 13.76
C GLU A 119 -2.82 19.40 12.61
N LEU A 120 -3.55 19.14 11.51
CA LEU A 120 -3.61 20.08 10.38
C LEU A 120 -4.10 21.45 10.80
N SER A 121 -3.25 22.47 10.64
CA SER A 121 -3.56 23.84 11.01
C SER A 121 -2.95 24.84 10.03
N ASN A 122 -3.67 25.94 9.78
CA ASN A 122 -3.15 27.08 9.00
C ASN A 122 -2.40 28.09 9.89
N GLU A 123 -2.45 27.93 11.22
CA GLU A 123 -1.95 28.92 12.19
C GLU A 123 -0.87 28.33 13.10
N VAL A 124 -0.98 27.04 13.45
CA VAL A 124 -0.08 26.34 14.37
C VAL A 124 0.80 25.39 13.56
N PRO A 125 2.14 25.59 13.54
CA PRO A 125 3.03 24.68 12.84
C PRO A 125 2.97 23.26 13.42
N TYR A 126 3.01 22.26 12.54
CA TYR A 126 3.00 20.85 12.91
C TYR A 126 4.07 20.06 12.15
N ASP A 127 4.45 18.91 12.69
CA ASP A 127 5.47 18.03 12.09
C ASP A 127 4.92 17.32 10.85
N ALA A 128 5.47 17.67 9.68
CA ALA A 128 5.04 17.15 8.39
C ALA A 128 5.36 15.65 8.23
N TYR A 129 6.43 15.15 8.83
CA TYR A 129 6.78 13.73 8.76
C TYR A 129 5.79 12.88 9.55
N ARG A 130 5.36 13.37 10.72
CA ARG A 130 4.31 12.71 11.51
C ARG A 130 2.96 12.72 10.81
N ALA A 131 2.65 13.81 10.10
CA ALA A 131 1.45 13.91 9.28
C ALA A 131 1.46 12.89 8.13
N ASP A 132 2.60 12.73 7.43
CA ASP A 132 2.75 11.71 6.38
C ASP A 132 2.58 10.28 6.91
N VAL A 133 3.15 9.97 8.08
CA VAL A 133 2.99 8.66 8.74
C VAL A 133 1.51 8.39 9.04
N PHE A 134 0.78 9.39 9.54
CA PHE A 134 -0.66 9.24 9.78
C PHE A 134 -1.42 8.99 8.47
N ALA A 135 -1.14 9.78 7.44
CA ALA A 135 -1.80 9.67 6.14
C ALA A 135 -1.58 8.29 5.51
N LEU A 136 -0.35 7.76 5.59
CA LEU A 136 -0.03 6.41 5.12
C LEU A 136 -0.73 5.33 5.96
N GLY A 137 -0.75 5.46 7.29
CA GLY A 137 -1.52 4.56 8.15
C GLY A 137 -3.01 4.60 7.83
N ASN A 138 -3.55 5.78 7.50
CA ASN A 138 -4.94 5.93 7.13
C ASN A 138 -5.26 5.30 5.78
N LEU A 139 -4.35 5.41 4.80
CA LEU A 139 -4.42 4.69 3.53
C LEU A 139 -4.51 3.19 3.80
N TYR A 140 -3.61 2.62 4.62
CA TYR A 140 -3.66 1.19 4.95
C TYR A 140 -4.97 0.76 5.60
N TYR A 141 -5.48 1.59 6.52
CA TYR A 141 -6.75 1.31 7.17
C TYR A 141 -7.92 1.29 6.17
N LYS A 142 -8.02 2.30 5.31
CA LYS A 142 -9.14 2.49 4.38
C LYS A 142 -9.12 1.51 3.20
N GLU A 143 -7.93 1.22 2.68
CA GLU A 143 -7.77 0.40 1.47
C GLU A 143 -7.65 -1.09 1.81
N PHE A 144 -7.28 -1.44 3.04
CA PHE A 144 -7.07 -2.84 3.41
C PHE A 144 -7.85 -3.27 4.65
N ILE A 145 -7.54 -2.74 5.83
CA ILE A 145 -8.08 -3.28 7.11
C ILE A 145 -9.62 -3.19 7.17
N SER A 146 -10.20 -2.09 6.69
CA SER A 146 -11.65 -1.89 6.66
C SER A 146 -12.37 -2.71 5.57
N ARG A 147 -11.63 -3.23 4.57
CA ARG A 147 -12.18 -3.92 3.39
C ARG A 147 -11.99 -5.43 3.46
N TYR A 148 -10.92 -5.91 4.09
CA TYR A 148 -10.56 -7.32 4.10
C TYR A 148 -10.42 -7.89 5.53
N HIS A 149 -10.68 -9.19 5.65
CA HIS A 149 -10.33 -10.01 6.83
C HIS A 149 -8.90 -10.57 6.68
N GLY A 150 -8.28 -11.00 7.79
CA GLY A 150 -6.98 -11.67 7.77
C GLY A 150 -5.78 -10.71 7.88
N LEU A 151 -6.04 -9.41 8.04
CA LEU A 151 -5.02 -8.37 8.19
C LEU A 151 -4.91 -7.87 9.65
N GLU A 152 -5.44 -8.64 10.61
CA GLU A 152 -5.37 -8.32 12.03
C GLU A 152 -3.91 -8.24 12.51
N LEU A 153 -3.00 -8.98 11.87
CA LEU A 153 -1.56 -8.97 12.16
C LEU A 153 -0.91 -7.59 12.00
N ILE A 154 -1.40 -6.76 11.07
CA ILE A 154 -0.82 -5.43 10.79
C ILE A 154 -1.56 -4.30 11.50
N GLN A 155 -2.74 -4.59 12.05
CA GLN A 155 -3.57 -3.61 12.75
C GLN A 155 -2.85 -2.89 13.91
N PRO A 156 -1.97 -3.52 14.72
CA PRO A 156 -1.22 -2.80 15.74
C PRO A 156 -0.33 -1.70 15.16
N LEU A 157 0.41 -1.98 14.08
CA LEU A 157 1.25 -0.99 13.40
C LEU A 157 0.41 0.17 12.88
N VAL A 158 -0.66 -0.13 12.14
CA VAL A 158 -1.56 0.89 11.58
C VAL A 158 -2.19 1.75 12.67
N SER A 159 -2.51 1.16 13.83
CA SER A 159 -3.05 1.91 14.97
C SER A 159 -2.03 2.88 15.55
N MET A 160 -0.76 2.47 15.68
CA MET A 160 0.32 3.35 16.15
C MET A 160 0.59 4.49 15.17
N MET A 161 0.61 4.21 13.86
CA MET A 161 0.77 5.25 12.82
C MET A 161 -0.34 6.30 12.88
N LYS A 162 -1.55 5.91 13.32
CA LYS A 162 -2.73 6.77 13.40
C LYS A 162 -3.01 7.36 14.80
N TRP A 163 -2.04 7.33 15.72
CA TRP A 163 -2.23 7.95 17.03
C TRP A 163 -2.52 9.46 16.91
N LYS A 164 -3.44 9.97 17.74
CA LYS A 164 -3.86 11.38 17.64
C LYS A 164 -2.71 12.33 17.97
N ASP A 165 -1.93 12.00 18.98
CA ASP A 165 -0.72 12.74 19.34
C ASP A 165 0.40 12.40 18.34
N PRO A 166 0.87 13.35 17.51
CA PRO A 166 1.93 13.10 16.53
C PRO A 166 3.26 12.71 17.18
N ALA A 167 3.53 13.12 18.42
CA ALA A 167 4.78 12.80 19.12
C ALA A 167 4.86 11.32 19.50
N GLN A 168 3.71 10.66 19.67
CA GLN A 168 3.67 9.24 20.03
C GLN A 168 3.82 8.34 18.79
N ARG A 169 3.45 8.82 17.59
CA ARG A 169 3.53 8.01 16.36
C ARG A 169 4.96 7.47 16.16
N PRO A 170 5.14 6.32 15.48
CA PRO A 170 6.46 5.92 15.01
C PRO A 170 6.97 6.90 13.95
N THR A 171 8.29 6.99 13.77
CA THR A 171 8.87 7.60 12.57
C THR A 171 8.64 6.66 11.38
N ALA A 172 8.85 7.11 10.15
CA ALA A 172 8.78 6.22 8.98
C ALA A 172 9.78 5.06 9.10
N ASP A 173 11.00 5.33 9.57
CA ASP A 173 12.03 4.33 9.86
C ASP A 173 11.57 3.32 10.93
N ALA A 174 11.06 3.79 12.07
CA ALA A 174 10.56 2.91 13.12
C ALA A 174 9.36 2.08 12.65
N ALA A 175 8.45 2.68 11.87
CA ALA A 175 7.30 1.98 11.30
C ALA A 175 7.73 0.86 10.35
N TYR A 176 8.75 1.12 9.50
CA TYR A 176 9.36 0.11 8.63
C TYR A 176 9.96 -1.04 9.45
N HIS A 177 10.73 -0.76 10.50
CA HIS A 177 11.33 -1.81 11.32
C HIS A 177 10.30 -2.62 12.13
N ILE A 178 9.22 -1.97 12.60
CA ILE A 178 8.10 -2.68 13.22
C ILE A 178 7.41 -3.59 12.20
N PHE A 179 7.19 -3.11 10.97
CA PHE A 179 6.64 -3.91 9.88
C PHE A 179 7.50 -5.14 9.58
N GLU A 180 8.82 -4.97 9.40
CA GLU A 180 9.73 -6.08 9.10
C GLU A 180 9.73 -7.15 10.22
N SER A 181 9.62 -6.71 11.47
CA SER A 181 9.48 -7.61 12.62
C SER A 181 8.17 -8.41 12.60
N ILE A 182 7.07 -7.80 12.14
CA ILE A 182 5.78 -8.50 11.95
C ILE A 182 5.89 -9.48 10.77
N TYR A 183 6.36 -9.00 9.63
CA TYR A 183 6.45 -9.79 8.40
C TYR A 183 7.33 -11.03 8.58
N SER A 184 8.52 -10.90 9.17
CA SER A 184 9.46 -12.01 9.42
C SER A 184 8.93 -13.10 10.36
N ARG A 185 7.89 -12.82 11.15
CA ARG A 185 7.24 -13.77 12.06
C ARG A 185 5.92 -14.30 11.51
N THR A 186 5.51 -13.85 10.33
CA THR A 186 4.25 -14.23 9.72
C THR A 186 4.40 -15.57 9.03
N ASP A 187 3.45 -16.47 9.25
CA ASP A 187 3.44 -17.78 8.60
C ASP A 187 3.30 -17.65 7.08
N GLU A 188 4.12 -18.39 6.34
CA GLU A 188 4.17 -18.32 4.87
C GLU A 188 2.83 -18.78 4.23
N THR A 189 2.14 -19.73 4.87
CA THR A 189 0.81 -20.20 4.41
C THR A 189 -0.23 -19.11 4.59
N LEU A 190 -0.14 -18.33 5.69
CA LEU A 190 -0.99 -17.17 5.89
C LEU A 190 -0.72 -16.10 4.83
N LEU A 191 0.54 -15.80 4.51
CA LEU A 191 0.91 -14.84 3.46
C LEU A 191 0.33 -15.23 2.09
N ARG A 192 0.42 -16.51 1.71
CA ARG A 192 -0.15 -17.03 0.45
C ARG A 192 -1.69 -17.14 0.46
N TRP A 193 -2.32 -17.00 1.62
CA TRP A 193 -3.77 -17.09 1.72
C TRP A 193 -4.44 -15.94 0.97
N ARG A 194 -5.62 -16.22 0.40
CA ARG A 194 -6.38 -15.22 -0.35
C ARG A 194 -6.83 -14.08 0.58
N LEU A 195 -6.89 -12.87 0.03
CA LEU A 195 -7.66 -11.81 0.68
C LEU A 195 -9.15 -12.17 0.67
N ARG A 196 -9.81 -11.90 1.79
CA ARG A 196 -11.25 -12.15 1.95
C ARG A 196 -11.94 -10.82 2.13
N SER A 197 -12.72 -10.39 1.14
CA SER A 197 -13.51 -9.17 1.28
C SER A 197 -14.55 -9.34 2.38
N ARG A 198 -14.73 -8.29 3.18
CA ARG A 198 -15.78 -8.22 4.21
C ARG A 198 -17.19 -8.19 3.63
N THR A 199 -17.33 -7.91 2.32
CA THR A 199 -18.60 -7.92 1.60
C THR A 199 -18.90 -9.27 0.91
N GLU A 200 -18.00 -10.25 0.97
CA GLU A 200 -18.25 -11.59 0.44
C GLU A 200 -19.38 -12.30 1.19
N SER A 201 -20.34 -12.84 0.43
CA SER A 201 -21.39 -13.70 0.96
C SER A 201 -20.84 -15.06 1.44
N ALA A 202 -21.59 -15.76 2.29
CA ALA A 202 -21.17 -17.06 2.81
C ALA A 202 -20.94 -18.12 1.68
N PRO A 203 -21.79 -18.22 0.64
CA PRO A 203 -21.53 -19.14 -0.47
C PRO A 203 -20.26 -18.80 -1.26
N GLU A 204 -20.02 -17.52 -1.58
CA GLU A 204 -18.81 -17.08 -2.25
C GLU A 204 -17.56 -17.44 -1.45
N ARG A 205 -17.61 -17.24 -0.13
CA ARG A 205 -16.51 -17.56 0.77
C ARG A 205 -16.12 -19.03 0.71
N VAL A 206 -17.10 -19.95 0.73
CA VAL A 206 -16.83 -21.40 0.66
C VAL A 206 -16.18 -21.78 -0.66
N VAL A 207 -16.68 -21.25 -1.78
CA VAL A 207 -16.10 -21.50 -3.12
C VAL A 207 -14.67 -21.00 -3.19
N TYR A 208 -14.43 -19.74 -2.81
CA TYR A 208 -13.11 -19.12 -2.91
C TYR A 208 -12.10 -19.74 -1.93
N ASP A 209 -12.52 -20.12 -0.73
CA ASP A 209 -11.65 -20.81 0.24
C ASP A 209 -11.24 -22.20 -0.28
N THR A 210 -12.13 -22.90 -0.98
CA THR A 210 -11.82 -24.19 -1.62
C THR A 210 -10.79 -24.04 -2.74
N VAL A 211 -10.94 -23.01 -3.58
CA VAL A 211 -9.98 -22.68 -4.64
C VAL A 211 -8.62 -22.31 -4.05
N ALA A 212 -8.60 -21.49 -3.00
CA ALA A 212 -7.35 -21.11 -2.32
C ALA A 212 -6.64 -22.31 -1.70
N ALA A 213 -7.37 -23.21 -1.04
CA ALA A 213 -6.80 -24.44 -0.47
C ALA A 213 -6.22 -25.36 -1.55
N ALA A 214 -6.90 -25.50 -2.70
CA ALA A 214 -6.39 -26.28 -3.83
C ALA A 214 -5.09 -25.67 -4.39
N ARG A 215 -5.05 -24.33 -4.55
CA ARG A 215 -3.85 -23.61 -5.00
C ARG A 215 -2.67 -23.82 -4.04
N GLU A 216 -2.91 -23.71 -2.74
CA GLU A 216 -1.90 -23.95 -1.71
C GLU A 216 -1.39 -25.40 -1.74
N GLY A 217 -2.29 -26.37 -1.91
CA GLY A 217 -1.91 -27.78 -2.06
C GLY A 217 -0.99 -28.02 -3.26
N ILE A 218 -1.29 -27.42 -4.43
CA ILE A 218 -0.44 -27.50 -5.62
C ILE A 218 0.94 -26.86 -5.36
N TYR A 219 0.98 -25.72 -4.67
CA TYR A 219 2.23 -25.08 -4.30
C TYR A 219 3.10 -25.97 -3.40
N GLN A 220 2.53 -26.57 -2.35
CA GLN A 220 3.27 -27.47 -1.45
C GLN A 220 3.81 -28.70 -2.19
N LEU A 221 3.05 -29.27 -3.12
CA LEU A 221 3.51 -30.37 -3.97
C LEU A 221 4.70 -29.96 -4.84
N ARG A 222 4.63 -28.79 -5.50
CA ARG A 222 5.76 -28.26 -6.29
C ARG A 222 7.01 -28.06 -5.44
N ARG A 223 6.85 -27.52 -4.22
CA ARG A 223 7.96 -27.29 -3.28
C ARG A 223 8.62 -28.58 -2.78
N LEU A 224 7.87 -29.67 -2.65
CA LEU A 224 8.42 -30.98 -2.27
C LEU A 224 9.16 -31.67 -3.43
N MET A 225 8.89 -31.27 -4.67
CA MET A 225 9.48 -31.84 -5.88
C MET A 225 10.70 -31.07 -6.41
N SER A 226 10.97 -29.88 -5.86
CA SER A 226 12.15 -29.04 -6.14
C SER A 226 13.27 -29.29 -5.14
#